data_AF-A0A2Z4YDE4-F1
#
_entry.id   AF-A0A2Z4YDE4-F1
#
_cell.length_a   1.000
_cell.length_b   1.000
_cell.length_c   1.000
_cell.angle_alpha   90.00
_cell.angle_beta   90.00
_cell.angle_gamma   90.00
#
_symmetry.space_group_name_H-M   'P 1'
#
loop_
_entity.id
_entity.type
_entity.pdbx_description
1 polymer ?
#
loop_
_entity_poly.entity_id
_entity_poly.type
_entity_poly.pdbx_seq_one_letter_code
_entity_poly.pdbx_strand_id
1 'polypeptide(L)'
;MEKSNVDPTDRDPVVAAVKQLNEPYKNTEFRRRPAYEYGSTKVHSVVFKGEDGEWRENYAFEKGKTIIAYHSLVDLLKDRKTYFLPFYQDHDSLKIITIILMALAFSAAFLYLVASGAKPESLQLLTGILGLLVGYLIGNVPGQKS
;
A
#
# COMPACT_ATOMS: atom_id res chain seq x y z
N MET A 1 -22.18 16.22 40.15
CA MET A 1 -21.56 15.07 39.46
C MET A 1 -21.18 15.53 38.07
N GLU A 2 -19.94 15.97 37.93
CA GLU A 2 -19.37 16.44 36.67
C GLU A 2 -19.19 15.22 35.78
N LYS A 3 -19.93 15.16 34.66
CA LYS A 3 -19.75 14.12 33.65
C LYS A 3 -18.39 14.36 33.03
N SER A 4 -17.39 13.58 33.45
CA SER A 4 -16.09 13.50 32.79
C SER A 4 -16.35 13.13 31.32
N ASN A 5 -16.29 14.14 30.45
CA ASN A 5 -16.24 13.99 29.00
C ASN A 5 -14.83 13.45 28.68
N VAL A 6 -14.63 12.16 28.91
CA VAL A 6 -13.48 11.45 28.37
C VAL A 6 -13.71 11.38 26.87
N ASP A 7 -12.96 12.17 26.13
CA ASP A 7 -12.93 12.16 24.67
C ASP A 7 -12.67 10.71 24.22
N PRO A 8 -13.50 10.10 23.35
CA PRO A 8 -13.33 8.71 22.91
C PRO A 8 -11.96 8.42 22.26
N THR A 9 -11.20 9.46 21.90
CA THR A 9 -9.80 9.36 21.46
C THR A 9 -8.82 8.91 22.54
N ASP A 10 -9.17 9.00 23.84
CA ASP A 10 -8.31 8.51 24.94
C ASP A 10 -8.29 6.99 25.09
N ARG A 11 -9.19 6.27 24.40
CA ARG A 11 -9.23 4.80 24.41
C ARG A 11 -8.60 4.15 23.18
N ASP A 12 -8.14 4.97 22.23
CA ASP A 12 -7.52 4.46 21.01
C ASP A 12 -6.06 4.06 21.31
N PRO A 13 -5.69 2.78 21.20
CA PRO A 13 -4.33 2.33 21.53
C PRO A 13 -3.27 2.93 20.61
N VAL A 14 -3.65 3.37 19.41
CA VAL A 14 -2.75 4.08 18.48
C VAL A 14 -2.47 5.50 18.98
N VAL A 15 -3.52 6.22 19.39
CA VAL A 15 -3.38 7.57 19.96
C VAL A 15 -2.60 7.51 21.26
N ALA A 16 -2.85 6.50 22.11
CA ALA A 16 -2.12 6.29 23.35
C ALA A 16 -0.61 6.07 23.11
N ALA A 17 -0.24 5.25 22.12
CA ALA A 17 1.16 5.04 21.76
C ALA A 17 1.85 6.34 21.29
N VAL A 18 1.15 7.18 20.51
CA VAL A 18 1.68 8.47 20.06
C VAL A 18 1.75 9.48 21.22
N LYS A 19 0.78 9.48 22.14
CA LYS A 19 0.83 10.30 23.37
C LYS A 19 2.03 9.92 24.24
N GLN A 20 2.28 8.63 24.43
CA GLN A 20 3.43 8.13 25.19
C GLN A 20 4.76 8.56 24.57
N LEU A 21 4.89 8.46 23.24
CA LEU A 21 6.07 8.95 22.52
C LEU A 21 6.30 10.46 22.74
N ASN A 22 5.23 11.22 22.93
CA ASN A 22 5.25 12.66 23.14
C ASN A 22 5.14 13.09 24.60
N GLU A 23 5.20 12.18 25.57
CA GLU A 23 5.12 12.48 27.00
C GLU A 23 6.07 13.59 27.47
N PRO A 24 7.29 13.75 26.91
CA PRO A 24 8.18 14.87 27.26
C PRO A 24 7.68 16.26 26.82
N TYR A 25 6.67 16.34 25.94
CA TYR A 25 6.19 17.57 25.33
C TYR A 25 4.76 17.89 25.77
N LYS A 26 4.44 19.17 25.97
CA LYS A 26 3.09 19.65 26.31
C LYS A 26 2.18 19.75 25.08
N ASN A 27 2.08 18.65 24.34
CA ASN A 27 1.25 18.55 23.14
C ASN A 27 -0.23 18.34 23.50
N THR A 28 -1.13 18.84 22.66
CA THR A 28 -2.59 18.80 22.87
C THR A 28 -3.33 18.32 21.61
N GLU A 29 -4.64 18.05 21.73
CA GLU A 29 -5.52 17.76 20.58
C GLU A 29 -5.06 16.62 19.63
N PHE A 30 -4.73 15.46 20.20
CA PHE A 30 -4.37 14.29 19.40
C PHE A 30 -5.59 13.74 18.65
N ARG A 31 -5.48 13.62 17.32
CA ARG A 31 -6.53 13.07 16.45
C ARG A 31 -5.93 12.07 15.48
N ARG A 32 -6.48 10.85 15.48
CA ARG A 32 -6.09 9.82 14.52
C ARG A 32 -6.71 10.11 13.15
N ARG A 33 -5.89 10.04 12.10
CA ARG A 33 -6.33 10.07 10.69
C ARG A 33 -6.66 8.67 10.18
N PRO A 34 -7.31 8.54 9.01
CA PRO A 34 -7.51 7.24 8.39
C PRO A 34 -6.18 6.45 8.26
N ALA A 35 -6.27 5.15 8.47
CA ALA A 35 -5.11 4.27 8.39
C ALA A 35 -4.85 3.85 6.94
N TYR A 36 -3.57 3.69 6.60
CA TYR A 36 -3.16 2.96 5.41
C TYR A 36 -3.04 1.48 5.79
N GLU A 37 -3.83 0.62 5.16
CA GLU A 37 -3.88 -0.81 5.45
C GLU A 37 -3.17 -1.62 4.36
N TYR A 38 -2.33 -2.57 4.76
CA TYR A 38 -1.68 -3.52 3.87
C TYR A 38 -1.58 -4.90 4.52
N GLY A 39 -2.36 -5.85 4.02
CA GLY A 39 -2.47 -7.18 4.64
C GLY A 39 -2.93 -7.08 6.09
N SER A 40 -2.13 -7.62 7.02
CA SER A 40 -2.40 -7.55 8.47
C SER A 40 -1.81 -6.32 9.17
N THR A 41 -1.28 -5.37 8.39
CA THR A 41 -0.52 -4.23 8.88
C THR A 41 -1.30 -2.96 8.63
N LYS A 42 -1.31 -2.06 9.62
CA LYS A 42 -1.92 -0.73 9.50
C LYS A 42 -0.94 0.36 9.89
N VAL A 43 -1.03 1.48 9.20
CA VAL A 43 -0.16 2.63 9.40
C VAL A 43 -1.05 3.83 9.63
N HIS A 44 -1.01 4.32 10.85
CA HIS A 44 -1.86 5.40 11.30
C HIS A 44 -1.04 6.68 11.32
N SER A 45 -1.61 7.75 10.80
CA SER A 45 -1.16 9.10 11.12
C SER A 45 -1.96 9.59 12.33
N VAL A 46 -1.27 10.26 13.25
CA VAL A 46 -1.89 10.96 14.38
C VAL A 46 -1.39 12.39 14.35
N VAL A 47 -2.33 13.32 14.10
CA VAL A 47 -2.04 14.75 14.19
C VAL A 47 -2.26 15.24 15.60
N PHE A 48 -1.46 16.20 16.03
CA PHE A 48 -1.57 16.85 17.34
C PHE A 48 -1.10 18.29 17.23
N LYS A 49 -1.48 19.08 18.22
CA LYS A 49 -1.07 20.47 18.35
C LYS A 49 0.15 20.53 19.28
N GLY A 50 1.26 21.05 18.77
CA GLY A 50 2.51 21.22 19.50
C GLY A 50 2.41 22.28 20.60
N GLU A 51 3.47 22.39 21.40
CA GLU A 51 3.59 23.44 22.43
C GLU A 51 3.53 24.86 21.85
N ASP A 52 3.98 25.01 20.61
CA ASP A 52 3.94 26.23 19.80
C ASP A 52 2.55 26.51 19.21
N GLY A 53 1.58 25.61 19.40
CA GLY A 53 0.25 25.71 18.82
C GLY A 53 0.18 25.26 17.35
N GLU A 54 1.30 24.82 16.76
CA GLU A 54 1.35 24.35 15.38
C GLU A 54 0.87 22.90 15.26
N TRP A 55 0.22 22.59 14.14
CA TRP A 55 -0.18 21.22 13.85
C TRP A 55 1.00 20.38 13.38
N ARG A 56 1.23 19.26 14.06
CA ARG A 56 2.29 18.30 13.78
C ARG A 56 1.71 16.92 13.62
N GLU A 57 2.48 16.01 13.06
CA GLU A 57 2.02 14.66 12.72
C GLU A 57 3.08 13.63 13.10
N ASN A 58 2.67 12.64 13.90
CA ASN A 58 3.44 11.46 14.20
C ASN A 58 2.77 10.24 13.55
N TYR A 59 3.51 9.15 13.46
CA TYR A 59 3.06 7.94 12.78
C TYR A 59 3.08 6.76 13.73
N ALA A 60 2.16 5.82 13.55
CA ALA A 60 2.10 4.60 14.34
C ALA A 60 1.88 3.39 13.43
N PHE A 61 2.74 2.39 13.59
CA PHE A 61 2.65 1.10 12.93
C PHE A 61 1.93 0.11 13.82
N GLU A 62 0.90 -0.55 13.28
CA GLU A 62 0.13 -1.58 13.95
C GLU A 62 0.23 -2.91 13.17
N LYS A 63 0.62 -3.99 13.85
CA LYS A 63 0.61 -5.35 13.31
C LYS A 63 0.10 -6.32 14.37
N GLY A 64 -1.11 -6.83 14.18
CA GLY A 64 -1.77 -7.68 15.18
C GLY A 64 -2.01 -6.91 16.48
N LYS A 65 -1.32 -7.29 17.57
CA LYS A 65 -1.40 -6.60 18.87
C LYS A 65 -0.24 -5.65 19.13
N THR A 66 0.73 -5.57 18.22
CA THR A 66 1.91 -4.73 18.37
C THR A 66 1.66 -3.37 17.75
N ILE A 67 1.85 -2.31 18.53
CA ILE A 67 1.78 -0.92 18.08
C ILE A 67 3.09 -0.23 18.42
N ILE A 68 3.70 0.45 17.45
CA ILE A 68 4.95 1.19 17.60
C ILE A 68 4.76 2.59 17.01
N ALA A 69 5.03 3.63 17.79
CA ALA A 69 4.93 5.03 17.37
C ALA A 69 6.29 5.59 16.93
N TYR A 70 6.27 6.54 16.00
CA TYR A 70 7.42 7.20 15.39
C TYR A 70 7.19 8.71 15.29
N HIS A 71 8.26 9.50 15.44
CA HIS A 71 8.21 10.96 15.33
C HIS A 71 7.98 11.45 13.90
N SER A 72 8.36 10.66 12.90
CA SER A 72 8.18 11.01 11.51
C SER A 72 7.90 9.77 10.65
N LEU A 73 7.33 10.01 9.46
CA LEU A 73 7.19 8.96 8.45
C LEU A 73 8.56 8.39 8.06
N VAL A 74 9.59 9.24 8.01
CA VAL A 74 10.95 8.82 7.65
C VAL A 74 11.51 7.83 8.67
N ASP A 75 11.28 8.05 9.96
CA ASP A 75 11.74 7.12 11.01
C ASP A 75 11.02 5.78 10.92
N LEU A 76 9.72 5.81 10.68
CA LEU A 76 8.91 4.63 10.45
C LEU A 76 9.41 3.82 9.24
N LEU A 77 9.74 4.50 8.13
CA LEU A 77 10.22 3.87 6.90
C LEU A 77 11.66 3.33 7.02
N LYS A 78 12.46 3.88 7.93
CA LYS A 78 13.85 3.45 8.16
C LYS A 78 13.96 2.25 9.10
N ASP A 79 12.95 1.98 9.93
CA ASP A 79 13.02 0.85 10.85
C ASP A 79 12.90 -0.49 10.09
N ARG A 80 14.01 -1.23 10.07
CA ARG A 80 14.12 -2.56 9.45
C ARG A 80 13.20 -3.62 10.08
N LYS A 81 12.70 -3.40 11.29
CA LYS A 81 11.72 -4.30 11.95
C LYS A 81 10.30 -4.03 11.47
N THR A 82 10.04 -2.82 11.01
CA THR A 82 8.83 -2.48 10.29
C THR A 82 8.97 -3.10 8.92
N TYR A 83 8.21 -4.16 8.63
CA TYR A 83 8.15 -4.77 7.30
C TYR A 83 7.46 -3.84 6.27
N PHE A 84 7.74 -2.54 6.33
CA PHE A 84 7.60 -1.66 5.20
C PHE A 84 8.65 -2.11 4.19
N LEU A 85 8.28 -3.04 3.33
CA LEU A 85 8.94 -3.18 2.04
C LEU A 85 8.76 -1.84 1.34
N PRO A 86 9.80 -1.00 1.21
CA PRO A 86 9.67 0.27 0.53
C PRO A 86 9.81 -0.03 -0.96
N PHE A 87 8.81 -0.65 -1.58
CA PHE A 87 8.60 -0.67 -3.03
C PHE A 87 7.21 -1.26 -3.31
N TYR A 88 6.25 -0.38 -3.58
CA TYR A 88 5.26 -0.49 -4.65
C TYR A 88 5.03 -1.91 -5.24
N GLN A 89 4.52 -2.84 -4.43
CA GLN A 89 3.75 -3.99 -4.93
C GLN A 89 2.28 -3.67 -4.72
N ASP A 90 1.85 -2.54 -5.30
CA ASP A 90 0.46 -2.46 -5.70
C ASP A 90 0.29 -3.52 -6.80
N HIS A 91 -0.26 -4.67 -6.40
CA HIS A 91 -0.52 -5.78 -7.31
C HIS A 91 -1.33 -5.32 -8.52
N ASP A 92 -2.14 -4.27 -8.38
CA ASP A 92 -2.92 -3.73 -9.48
C ASP A 92 -2.07 -2.88 -10.42
N SER A 93 -1.15 -2.05 -9.89
CA SER A 93 -0.13 -1.37 -10.72
C SER A 93 0.78 -2.36 -11.46
N LEU A 94 1.22 -3.44 -10.81
CA LEU A 94 2.01 -4.49 -11.46
C LEU A 94 1.20 -5.22 -12.55
N LYS A 95 -0.08 -5.53 -12.29
CA LYS A 95 -0.99 -6.10 -13.31
C LYS A 95 -1.20 -5.14 -14.49
N ILE A 96 -1.28 -3.84 -14.25
CA ILE A 96 -1.44 -2.84 -15.31
C ILE A 96 -0.15 -2.77 -16.15
N ILE A 97 1.03 -2.68 -15.53
CA ILE A 97 2.34 -2.66 -16.22
C ILE A 97 2.54 -3.95 -17.01
N THR A 98 2.42 -5.10 -16.34
CA THR A 98 1.71 -6.31 -16.82
C THR A 98 1.13 -6.28 -18.24
N ILE A 99 -0.13 -5.89 -18.27
CA ILE A 99 -1.01 -5.81 -19.43
C ILE A 99 -0.45 -4.86 -20.49
N ILE A 100 0.10 -3.71 -20.10
CA ILE A 100 0.66 -2.73 -21.04
C ILE A 100 1.85 -3.32 -21.80
N LEU A 101 2.80 -3.95 -21.11
CA LEU A 101 3.95 -4.59 -21.74
C LEU A 101 3.53 -5.72 -22.67
N MET A 102 2.51 -6.51 -22.28
CA MET A 102 1.97 -7.54 -23.14
C MET A 102 1.27 -6.97 -24.39
N ALA A 103 0.51 -5.89 -24.25
CA ALA A 103 -0.12 -5.21 -25.38
C ALA A 103 0.93 -4.66 -26.37
N LEU A 104 2.00 -4.04 -25.86
CA LEU A 104 3.10 -3.55 -26.68
C LEU A 104 3.82 -4.68 -27.42
N ALA A 105 4.10 -5.80 -26.73
CA ALA A 105 4.72 -6.98 -27.35
C ALA A 105 3.83 -7.57 -28.46
N PHE A 106 2.51 -7.62 -28.24
CA PHE A 106 1.56 -8.08 -29.24
C PHE A 106 1.50 -7.15 -30.46
N SER A 107 1.43 -5.83 -30.23
CA SER A 107 1.48 -4.85 -31.32
C SER A 107 2.76 -4.93 -32.13
N ALA A 108 3.91 -5.10 -31.47
CA ALA A 108 5.20 -5.27 -32.15
C ALA A 108 5.24 -6.56 -32.98
N ALA A 109 4.74 -7.68 -32.45
CA ALA A 109 4.68 -8.95 -33.17
C ALA A 109 3.71 -8.91 -34.36
N PHE A 110 2.58 -8.21 -34.23
CA PHE A 110 1.64 -7.97 -35.33
C PHE A 110 2.26 -7.10 -36.44
N LEU A 111 2.91 -5.99 -36.06
CA LEU A 111 3.62 -5.14 -37.01
C LEU A 111 4.73 -5.90 -37.73
N TYR A 112 5.46 -6.75 -37.01
CA TYR A 112 6.47 -7.63 -37.59
C TYR A 112 5.87 -8.60 -38.62
N LEU A 113 4.76 -9.27 -38.29
CA LEU A 113 4.04 -10.17 -39.20
C LEU A 113 3.55 -9.48 -40.48
N VAL A 114 3.02 -8.26 -40.34
CA VAL A 114 2.57 -7.43 -41.48
C VAL A 114 3.77 -7.03 -42.34
N ALA A 115 4.88 -6.62 -41.73
CA ALA A 115 6.09 -6.21 -42.43
C ALA A 115 6.85 -7.36 -43.09
N SER A 116 6.87 -8.55 -42.48
CA SER A 116 7.61 -9.72 -42.97
C SER A 116 6.88 -10.51 -44.07
N GLY A 117 5.61 -10.16 -44.34
CA GLY A 117 4.69 -11.01 -45.09
C GLY A 117 4.36 -12.26 -44.27
N ALA A 118 3.09 -12.44 -43.89
CA ALA A 118 2.68 -13.46 -42.93
C ALA A 118 3.07 -14.88 -43.41
N LYS A 119 4.19 -15.40 -42.88
CA LYS A 119 4.61 -16.79 -43.08
C LYS A 119 3.89 -17.67 -42.05
N PRO A 120 3.50 -18.90 -42.42
CA PRO A 120 2.73 -19.79 -41.53
C PRO A 120 3.45 -20.12 -40.21
N GLU A 121 4.79 -20.17 -40.21
CA GLU A 121 5.61 -20.39 -39.01
C GLU A 121 5.48 -19.25 -37.98
N SER A 122 5.40 -18.01 -38.47
CA SER A 122 5.26 -16.80 -37.64
C SER A 122 3.88 -16.73 -36.97
N LEU A 123 2.84 -17.24 -37.64
CA LEU A 123 1.48 -17.37 -37.10
C LEU A 123 1.41 -18.43 -36.00
N GLN A 124 2.06 -19.58 -36.17
CA GLN A 124 2.11 -20.63 -35.14
C GLN A 124 2.78 -20.13 -33.85
N LEU A 125 3.89 -19.39 -33.96
CA LEU A 125 4.56 -18.81 -32.81
C LEU A 125 3.66 -17.81 -32.06
N LEU A 126 2.95 -16.96 -32.81
CA LEU A 126 2.01 -15.99 -32.25
C LEU A 126 0.85 -16.66 -31.52
N THR A 127 0.34 -17.76 -32.07
CA THR A 127 -0.77 -18.54 -31.50
C THR A 127 -0.35 -19.21 -30.19
N GLY A 128 0.88 -19.74 -30.11
CA GLY A 128 1.43 -20.30 -28.88
C GLY A 128 1.59 -19.26 -27.77
N ILE A 129 2.08 -18.06 -28.12
CA ILE A 129 2.21 -16.94 -27.18
C ILE A 129 0.82 -16.47 -26.69
N LEU A 130 -0.16 -16.35 -27.60
CA LEU A 130 -1.55 -16.03 -27.26
C LEU A 130 -2.18 -17.08 -26.32
N GLY A 131 -1.92 -18.37 -26.54
CA GLY A 131 -2.41 -19.44 -25.67
C GLY A 131 -1.86 -19.35 -24.25
N LEU A 132 -0.56 -19.06 -24.10
CA LEU A 132 0.07 -18.84 -22.80
C LEU A 132 -0.49 -17.60 -22.09
N LEU A 133 -0.74 -16.53 -22.85
CA LEU A 133 -1.36 -15.30 -22.38
C LEU A 133 -2.78 -15.51 -21.83
N VAL A 134 -3.61 -16.24 -22.58
CA VAL A 134 -4.98 -16.58 -22.17
C VAL A 134 -4.95 -17.47 -20.92
N GLY A 135 -4.05 -18.47 -20.88
CA GLY A 135 -3.87 -19.32 -19.71
C GLY A 135 -3.45 -18.54 -18.45
N TYR A 136 -2.53 -17.58 -18.59
CA TYR A 136 -2.10 -16.73 -17.48
C TYR A 136 -3.20 -15.79 -16.99
N LEU A 137 -3.98 -15.20 -17.91
CA LEU A 137 -5.09 -14.32 -17.56
C LEU A 137 -6.21 -15.10 -16.85
N ILE A 138 -6.61 -16.27 -17.36
CA ILE A 138 -7.62 -17.13 -16.74
C ILE A 138 -7.15 -17.62 -15.35
N GLY A 139 -5.90 -18.05 -15.25
CA GLY A 139 -5.33 -18.56 -13.99
C GLY A 139 -5.14 -17.49 -12.89
N ASN A 140 -5.14 -16.21 -13.25
CA ASN A 140 -4.92 -15.10 -12.31
C ASN A 140 -6.10 -14.11 -12.20
N VAL A 141 -7.31 -14.46 -12.68
CA VAL A 141 -8.50 -13.65 -12.41
C VAL A 141 -8.89 -13.80 -10.93
N PRO A 142 -8.83 -12.73 -10.11
CA PRO A 142 -9.33 -12.79 -8.74
C PRO A 142 -10.87 -12.80 -8.82
N GLY A 143 -11.51 -13.96 -8.60
CA GLY A 143 -12.97 -14.02 -8.60
C GLY A 143 -13.66 -15.38 -8.63
N GLN A 144 -13.00 -16.49 -8.97
CA GLN A 144 -13.62 -17.81 -8.80
C GLN A 144 -13.28 -18.40 -7.43
N LYS A 145 -13.92 -17.86 -6.39
CA LYS A 145 -14.22 -18.66 -5.20
C LYS A 145 -15.46 -19.49 -5.54
N SER A 146 -15.24 -20.78 -5.79
CA SER A 146 -16.21 -21.85 -5.54
C SER A 146 -16.37 -22.06 -4.04
#